data_AF-A0AAE8HB49-F1
#
_entry.id   AF-A0AAE8HB49-F1
#
_cell.length_a   1.000
_cell.length_b   1.000
_cell.length_c   1.000
_cell.angle_alpha   90.00
_cell.angle_beta   90.00
_cell.angle_gamma   90.00
#
_symmetry.space_group_name_H-M   'P 1'
#
loop_
_entity.id
_entity.type
_entity.pdbx_description
1 polymer ?
#
loop_
_entity_poly.entity_id
_entity_poly.type
_entity_poly.pdbx_seq_one_letter_code
_entity_poly.pdbx_strand_id
1 'polypeptide(L)' 'MNSSVRLWLCWAGLMVLSLGTVWSGAAGVVVLLAMVKGWVIVDGFMELRHGPWKWRVAMLGWGLVVLAGIVGLSA' A
#
# COMPACT_ATOMS: atom_id res chain seq x y z
N MET A 1 -4.76 -19.18 -9.61
CA MET A 1 -3.55 -18.34 -9.75
C MET A 1 -2.47 -18.86 -8.83
N ASN A 2 -1.36 -19.32 -9.41
CA ASN A 2 -0.20 -19.79 -8.67
C ASN A 2 0.34 -18.69 -7.74
N SER A 3 0.78 -19.06 -6.55
CA SER A 3 1.32 -18.12 -5.55
C SER A 3 2.46 -17.28 -6.13
N SER A 4 3.33 -17.88 -6.94
CA SER A 4 4.45 -17.21 -7.62
C SER A 4 3.99 -16.13 -8.59
N VAL A 5 2.97 -16.37 -9.41
CA VAL A 5 2.43 -15.37 -10.36
C VAL A 5 1.87 -14.16 -9.61
N ARG A 6 1.25 -14.40 -8.46
CA ARG A 6 0.67 -13.34 -7.64
C ARG A 6 1.74 -12.45 -6.99
N LEU A 7 2.83 -13.05 -6.51
CA LEU A 7 3.99 -12.34 -6.01
C LEU A 7 4.63 -11.48 -7.11
N TRP A 8 4.79 -12.05 -8.31
CA TRP A 8 5.28 -11.30 -9.48
C TRP A 8 4.40 -10.10 -9.83
N LEU A 9 3.07 -10.23 -9.76
CA LEU A 9 2.14 -9.11 -9.96
C LEU A 9 2.27 -8.04 -8.87
N CYS A 10 2.40 -8.43 -7.59
CA CYS A 10 2.67 -7.47 -6.50
C CYS A 10 4.00 -6.75 -6.73
N TRP A 11 5.03 -7.47 -7.16
CA TRP A 11 6.33 -6.91 -7.48
C TRP A 11 6.25 -5.89 -8.61
N ALA A 12 5.57 -6.24 -9.71
CA ALA A 12 5.33 -5.35 -10.84
C ALA A 12 4.55 -4.10 -10.41
N GLY A 13 3.50 -4.27 -9.59
CA GLY A 13 2.75 -3.16 -9.02
C GLY A 13 3.65 -2.22 -8.20
N LEU A 14 4.47 -2.75 -7.29
CA LEU A 14 5.41 -1.95 -6.49
C LEU A 14 6.41 -1.17 -7.34
N MET A 15 6.87 -1.75 -8.45
CA MET A 15 7.75 -1.06 -9.40
C MET A 15 7.03 0.11 -10.06
N VAL A 16 5.81 -0.09 -10.56
CA VAL A 16 5.00 0.98 -11.17
C VAL A 16 4.72 2.10 -10.16
N LEU A 17 4.34 1.76 -8.93
CA LEU A 17 4.11 2.74 -7.87
C LEU A 17 5.38 3.51 -7.52
N SER A 18 6.56 2.88 -7.54
CA SER A 18 7.85 3.54 -7.30
C SER A 18 8.20 4.53 -8.42
N LEU A 19 8.01 4.12 -9.68
CA LEU A 19 8.19 5.01 -10.82
C LEU A 19 7.23 6.21 -10.73
N GLY A 20 5.97 5.96 -10.36
CA GLY A 20 4.98 7.02 -10.13
C GLY A 20 5.41 8.01 -9.05
N THR A 21 6.03 7.55 -7.95
CA THR A 21 6.52 8.47 -6.91
C THR A 21 7.62 9.39 -7.44
N VAL A 22 8.59 8.85 -8.17
CA VAL A 22 9.69 9.62 -8.76
C VAL A 22 9.18 10.61 -9.81
N TRP A 23 8.23 10.18 -10.65
CA TRP A 23 7.71 10.99 -11.75
C TRP A 23 6.79 12.11 -11.29
N SER A 24 6.01 11.89 -10.22
CA SER A 24 5.05 12.89 -9.75
C SER A 24 5.70 14.12 -9.12
N GLY A 25 6.75 13.93 -8.30
CA GLY A 25 7.41 15.01 -7.53
C GLY A 25 6.53 15.77 -6.52
N ALA A 26 5.20 15.61 -6.56
CA ALA A 26 4.24 16.30 -5.73
C ALA A 26 4.05 15.57 -4.39
N ALA A 27 4.30 16.25 -3.28
CA ALA A 27 4.28 15.66 -1.94
C ALA A 27 2.99 14.87 -1.63
N GLY A 28 1.81 15.42 -1.96
CA GLY A 28 0.53 14.74 -1.72
C GLY A 28 0.35 13.46 -2.56
N VAL A 29 0.81 13.48 -3.81
CA VAL A 29 0.74 12.31 -4.71
C VAL A 29 1.72 11.24 -4.25
N VAL A 30 2.93 11.64 -3.82
CA VAL A 30 3.94 10.72 -3.27
C VAL A 30 3.40 10.02 -2.02
N VAL A 31 2.74 10.75 -1.11
CA VAL A 31 2.15 10.17 0.10
C VAL A 31 1.03 9.18 -0.25
N LEU A 32 0.15 9.50 -1.19
CA LEU A 32 -0.89 8.58 -1.66
C LEU A 32 -0.31 7.30 -2.28
N LEU A 33 0.70 7.44 -3.14
CA LEU A 33 1.37 6.30 -3.75
C LEU A 33 2.11 5.45 -2.71
N ALA A 34 2.74 6.07 -1.71
CA ALA A 34 3.37 5.36 -0.60
C ALA A 34 2.34 4.56 0.24
N MET A 35 1.16 5.14 0.47
CA MET A 35 0.02 4.47 1.11
C MET A 35 -0.38 3.20 0.35
N VAL A 36 -0.60 3.31 -0.95
CA VAL A 36 -1.00 2.18 -1.80
C VAL A 36 0.08 1.08 -1.81
N LYS A 37 1.37 1.45 -1.82
CA LYS A 37 2.48 0.47 -1.69
C LYS A 37 2.37 -0.30 -0.38
N GLY A 38 2.08 0.37 0.73
CA GLY A 38 1.90 -0.26 2.03
C GLY A 38 0.81 -1.34 2.00
N TRP A 39 -0.33 -1.06 1.38
CA TRP A 39 -1.41 -2.04 1.21
C TRP A 39 -1.00 -3.24 0.35
N VAL A 40 -0.29 -3.01 -0.76
CA VAL A 40 0.22 -4.09 -1.61
C VAL A 40 1.19 -5.00 -0.84
N ILE A 41 2.01 -4.45 0.06
CA ILE A 41 2.93 -5.22 0.90
C ILE A 41 2.18 -6.05 1.95
N VAL A 42 1.22 -5.43 2.64
CA VAL A 42 0.38 -6.09 3.65
C VAL A 42 -0.39 -7.27 3.04
N ASP A 43 -0.98 -7.09 1.87
CA ASP A 43 -1.78 -8.13 1.21
C ASP A 43 -0.96 -9.15 0.41
N GLY A 44 0.14 -8.69 -0.20
CA GLY A 44 0.94 -9.49 -1.14
C GLY A 44 2.08 -10.28 -0.49
N PHE A 45 2.76 -9.71 0.51
CA PHE A 45 3.99 -10.27 1.09
C PHE A 45 3.82 -10.78 2.51
N MET A 46 3.04 -10.12 3.35
CA MET A 46 2.98 -10.47 4.78
C MET A 46 2.20 -11.74 5.11
N GLU A 47 1.72 -12.50 4.12
CA GLU A 47 0.86 -13.68 4.31
C GLU A 47 -0.39 -13.43 5.20
N LEU A 48 -0.67 -12.18 5.58
CA LEU A 48 -1.86 -11.72 6.31
C LEU A 48 -3.17 -12.08 5.60
N ARG A 49 -3.07 -12.49 4.33
CA ARG A 49 -4.12 -13.12 3.54
C ARG A 49 -4.62 -14.46 4.09
N HIS A 50 -3.74 -15.27 4.68
CA HIS A 50 -4.11 -16.51 5.37
C HIS A 50 -4.29 -16.28 6.89
N GLY A 51 -3.97 -15.07 7.36
CA GLY A 51 -4.14 -14.66 8.75
C GLY A 51 -5.57 -14.23 9.10
N PRO A 52 -5.83 -13.92 10.38
CA PRO A 52 -7.15 -13.52 10.86
C PRO A 52 -7.62 -12.22 10.20
N TRP A 53 -8.84 -12.22 9.67
CA TRP A 53 -9.42 -11.07 8.95
C TRP A 53 -9.38 -9.76 9.75
N LYS A 54 -9.55 -9.82 11.08
CA LYS A 54 -9.49 -8.65 11.97
C LYS A 54 -8.15 -7.93 11.90
N TRP A 55 -7.04 -8.67 11.81
CA TRP A 55 -5.70 -8.11 11.69
C TRP A 55 -5.45 -7.45 10.34
N ARG A 56 -5.99 -8.04 9.28
CA ARG A 56 -5.93 -7.46 7.94
C ARG A 56 -6.67 -6.13 7.86
N VAL A 57 -7.90 -6.08 8.38
CA VAL A 57 -8.68 -4.83 8.43
C VAL A 57 -8.02 -3.79 9.32
N ALA A 58 -7.46 -4.20 10.47
CA ALA A 58 -6.73 -3.27 11.35
C ALA A 58 -5.53 -2.64 10.64
N MET A 59 -4.71 -3.44 9.93
CA MET A 59 -3.53 -2.94 9.21
C MET A 59 -3.89 -2.05 8.01
N LEU A 60 -4.89 -2.46 7.21
CA LEU A 60 -5.35 -1.65 6.07
C LEU A 60 -6.03 -0.35 6.54
N GLY A 61 -6.89 -0.46 7.56
CA GLY A 61 -7.62 0.67 8.15
C GLY A 61 -6.70 1.65 8.88
N TRP A 62 -5.63 1.16 9.52
CA TRP A 62 -4.63 2.03 10.14
C TRP A 62 -3.99 2.97 9.13
N GLY A 63 -3.70 2.49 7.92
CA GLY A 63 -3.17 3.35 6.86
C GLY A 63 -4.11 4.49 6.49
N LEU A 64 -5.42 4.22 6.40
CA LEU A 64 -6.45 5.23 6.18
C LEU A 64 -6.49 6.27 7.30
N VAL A 65 -6.39 5.84 8.56
CA VAL A 65 -6.35 6.74 9.72
C VAL A 65 -5.14 7.67 9.65
N VAL A 66 -3.96 7.14 9.33
CA VAL A 66 -2.74 7.94 9.17
C VAL A 66 -2.87 8.92 8.01
N LEU A 67 -3.38 8.47 6.86
CA LEU A 67 -3.59 9.35 5.70
C LEU A 67 -4.59 10.47 6.01
N ALA A 68 -5.70 10.15 6.68
CA ALA A 68 -6.68 11.15 7.11
C ALA A 68 -6.08 12.13 8.12
N GLY A 69 -5.23 11.67 9.03
CA GLY A 69 -4.49 12.51 9.96
C GLY A 69 -3.52 13.46 9.24
N ILE A 70 -2.75 12.95 8.27
CA ILE A 70 -1.86 13.79 7.45
C ILE A 70 -2.68 14.85 6.72
N VAL A 71 -3.72 14.46 5.98
CA VAL A 71 -4.56 15.40 5.22
C VAL A 71 -5.22 16.43 6.14
N GLY A 72 -5.77 16.00 7.28
CA GLY A 72 -6.43 16.88 8.24
C GLY A 72 -5.48 17.84 8.96
N LEU A 73 -4.21 17.46 9.18
CA LEU A 73 -3.18 18.35 9.72
C LEU A 73 -2.54 19.26 8.67
N SER A 74 -2.66 18.91 7.39
CA SER A 74 -2.11 19.65 6.26
C SER A 74 -3.08 20.67 5.65
N ALA A 75 -4.36 20.63 6.07
CA ALA A 75 -5.44 21.51 5.62
C ALA A 75 -5.61 22.70 6.57
#